data_AF-A0A7H4PDJ0-F1
#
_entry.id   AF-A0A7H4PDJ0-F1
#
_cell.length_a   1.000
_cell.length_b   1.000
_cell.length_c   1.000
_cell.angle_alpha   90.00
_cell.angle_beta   90.00
_cell.angle_gamma   90.00
#
_symmetry.space_group_name_H-M   'P 1'
#
loop_
_entity.id
_entity.type
_entity.pdbx_description
1 polymer ?
#
loop_
_entity_poly.entity_id
_entity_poly.type
_entity_poly.pdbx_seq_one_letter_code
_entity_poly.pdbx_strand_id
1 'polypeptide(L)'
;MLVGPLFGSSGNGPVTVGNTAAPVVAPAPAPAAKSEPMLDDTETYFNNGIKQAVAKGDIDKALKLMNEAERLGSKSARSTFISSVKGKG
;
A
#
# COMPACT_ATOMS: atom_id res chain seq x y z
N MET A 1 -4.00 -67.08 33.31
CA MET A 1 -5.26 -66.35 33.57
C MET A 1 -4.91 -65.02 34.20
N LEU A 2 -5.63 -63.96 33.83
CA LEU A 2 -5.70 -62.64 34.49
C LEU A 2 -4.59 -61.59 34.22
N VAL A 3 -4.81 -60.74 33.22
CA VAL A 3 -4.91 -59.28 33.40
C VAL A 3 -5.80 -58.71 32.28
N GLY A 4 -6.71 -57.81 32.67
CA GLY A 4 -7.81 -57.26 31.86
C GLY A 4 -7.46 -56.01 31.02
N PRO A 5 -8.48 -55.30 30.50
CA PRO A 5 -8.39 -54.35 29.38
C PRO A 5 -8.31 -52.90 29.86
N LEU A 6 -7.63 -51.98 29.15
CA LEU A 6 -7.96 -50.55 29.28
C LEU A 6 -7.28 -49.60 28.27
N PHE A 7 -8.10 -48.90 27.49
CA PHE A 7 -7.90 -47.63 26.73
C PHE A 7 -6.61 -47.44 25.88
N GLY A 8 -6.66 -46.88 24.67
CA GLY A 8 -7.66 -45.96 24.17
C GLY A 8 -7.58 -45.74 22.66
N SER A 9 -8.77 -45.46 22.14
CA SER A 9 -9.07 -44.41 21.17
C SER A 9 -8.42 -44.50 19.80
N SER A 10 -9.27 -44.92 18.85
CA SER A 10 -9.28 -44.42 17.49
C SER A 10 -9.00 -42.92 17.43
N GLY A 11 -8.01 -42.54 16.63
CA GLY A 11 -7.75 -41.16 16.27
C GLY A 11 -6.78 -41.13 15.10
N ASN A 12 -7.32 -41.00 13.88
CA ASN A 12 -6.53 -40.68 12.69
C ASN A 12 -5.78 -39.35 12.93
N GLY A 13 -4.51 -39.43 13.29
CA GLY A 13 -3.59 -38.30 13.24
C GLY A 13 -2.59 -38.54 12.11
N PRO A 14 -2.64 -37.81 10.99
CA PRO A 14 -1.60 -37.91 9.97
C PRO A 14 -0.26 -37.44 10.55
N VAL A 15 0.75 -38.30 10.46
CA VAL A 15 2.15 -37.93 10.73
C VAL A 15 2.62 -37.02 9.60
N THR A 16 2.76 -35.72 9.87
CA THR A 16 3.33 -34.79 8.91
C THR A 16 4.86 -34.82 9.01
N VAL A 17 5.51 -35.30 7.96
CA VAL A 17 6.95 -35.10 7.74
C VAL A 17 7.09 -33.69 7.14
N GLY A 18 7.30 -32.70 7.99
CA GLY A 18 7.42 -31.29 7.59
C GLY A 18 8.86 -30.80 7.60
N ASN A 19 9.49 -30.73 6.44
CA ASN A 19 10.59 -29.80 6.19
C ASN A 19 10.01 -28.37 6.17
N THR A 20 9.82 -27.79 7.36
CA THR A 20 9.37 -26.41 7.51
C THR A 20 10.58 -25.49 7.39
N ALA A 21 10.86 -25.05 6.17
CA ALA A 21 11.58 -23.80 5.97
C ALA A 21 10.77 -22.68 6.65
N ALA A 22 11.43 -21.89 7.50
CA ALA A 22 10.81 -20.80 8.23
C ALA A 22 10.04 -19.87 7.26
N PRO A 23 8.84 -19.38 7.63
CA PRO A 23 8.17 -18.40 6.81
C PRO A 23 9.02 -17.13 6.83
N VAL A 24 9.55 -16.76 5.67
CA VAL A 24 9.98 -15.37 5.44
C VAL A 24 8.75 -14.50 5.67
N VAL A 25 8.80 -13.67 6.73
CA VAL A 25 7.76 -12.69 7.02
C VAL A 25 7.80 -11.66 5.90
N ALA A 26 6.94 -11.84 4.89
CA ALA A 26 6.59 -10.76 3.99
C ALA A 26 5.89 -9.68 4.83
N PRO A 27 6.26 -8.39 4.69
CA PRO A 27 5.56 -7.33 5.41
C PRO A 27 4.09 -7.35 4.97
N ALA A 28 3.20 -7.50 5.94
CA ALA A 28 1.77 -7.36 5.72
C ALA A 28 1.50 -5.98 5.10
N PRO A 29 0.64 -5.86 4.06
CA PRO A 29 0.22 -4.56 3.60
C PRO A 29 -0.42 -3.83 4.78
N ALA A 30 0.15 -2.68 5.15
CA ALA A 30 -0.43 -1.80 6.15
C ALA A 30 -1.89 -1.52 5.75
N PRO A 31 -2.83 -1.45 6.70
CA PRO A 31 -4.22 -1.15 6.39
C PRO A 31 -4.22 0.15 5.58
N ALA A 32 -4.80 0.09 4.39
CA ALA A 32 -5.06 1.28 3.60
C ALA A 32 -5.87 2.21 4.50
N ALA A 33 -5.21 3.24 5.03
CA ALA A 33 -5.88 4.29 5.75
C ALA A 33 -7.03 4.72 4.85
N LYS A 34 -8.26 4.65 5.38
CA LYS A 34 -9.41 5.25 4.71
C LYS A 34 -8.94 6.62 4.25
N SER A 35 -8.98 6.86 2.94
CA SER A 35 -8.69 8.16 2.35
C SER A 35 -9.76 9.11 2.87
N GLU A 36 -9.59 9.57 4.12
CA GLU A 36 -10.22 10.78 4.58
C GLU A 36 -9.87 11.83 3.52
N PRO A 37 -10.87 12.57 3.00
CA PRO A 37 -10.61 13.56 1.99
C PRO A 37 -9.44 14.41 2.46
N MET A 38 -8.37 14.41 1.66
CA MET A 38 -7.18 15.17 1.93
C MET A 38 -7.62 16.59 2.30
N LEU A 39 -7.14 17.12 3.44
CA LEU A 39 -7.49 18.49 3.83
C LEU A 39 -7.17 19.44 2.66
N ASP A 40 -8.03 20.43 2.40
CA ASP A 40 -7.86 21.40 1.32
C ASP A 40 -6.47 22.08 1.35
N ASP A 41 -5.92 22.29 2.54
CA ASP A 41 -4.56 22.81 2.76
C ASP A 41 -3.48 21.90 2.15
N THR A 42 -3.67 20.59 2.30
CA THR A 42 -2.75 19.58 1.75
C THR A 42 -2.86 19.59 0.22
N GLU A 43 -4.06 19.73 -0.33
CA GLU A 43 -4.27 19.75 -1.78
C GLU A 43 -3.63 20.97 -2.42
N THR A 44 -3.77 22.12 -1.77
CA THR A 44 -3.11 23.36 -2.17
C THR A 44 -1.58 23.21 -2.18
N TYR A 45 -1.01 22.58 -1.15
CA TYR A 45 0.44 22.33 -1.08
C TYR A 45 0.95 21.53 -2.28
N PHE A 46 0.32 20.40 -2.57
CA PHE A 46 0.73 19.56 -3.70
C PHE A 46 0.51 20.26 -5.04
N ASN A 47 -0.63 20.93 -5.24
CA ASN A 47 -0.91 21.68 -6.47
C ASN A 47 0.13 22.77 -6.74
N ASN A 48 0.54 23.50 -5.71
CA ASN A 48 1.58 24.51 -5.82
C ASN A 48 2.94 23.88 -6.14
N GLY A 49 3.28 22.77 -5.48
CA GLY A 49 4.51 22.03 -5.75
C GLY A 49 4.57 21.50 -7.19
N ILE A 50 3.46 20.95 -7.70
CA ILE A 50 3.32 20.46 -9.07
C ILE A 50 3.54 21.61 -10.07
N LYS A 51 2.82 22.73 -9.89
CA LYS A 51 2.97 23.92 -10.75
C LYS A 51 4.42 24.41 -10.81
N GLN A 52 5.08 24.51 -9.65
CA GLN A 52 6.47 24.96 -9.55
C GLN A 52 7.45 24.00 -10.23
N ALA A 53 7.29 22.69 -9.98
CA ALA A 53 8.16 21.68 -10.58
C ALA A 53 8.02 21.66 -12.10
N VAL A 54 6.79 21.73 -12.62
CA VAL A 54 6.56 21.81 -14.06
C VAL A 54 7.14 23.09 -14.66
N ALA A 55 6.92 24.25 -14.03
CA ALA A 55 7.48 25.52 -14.49
C ALA A 55 9.02 25.49 -14.58
N LYS A 56 9.68 24.75 -13.69
CA LYS A 56 11.14 24.53 -13.69
C LYS A 56 11.60 23.48 -14.70
N GLY A 57 10.68 22.72 -15.30
CA GLY A 57 11.01 21.58 -16.15
C GLY A 57 11.34 20.30 -15.38
N ASP A 58 11.19 20.29 -14.05
CA ASP A 58 11.38 19.14 -13.18
C ASP A 58 10.16 18.19 -13.27
N ILE A 59 9.92 17.62 -14.44
CA ILE A 59 8.73 16.80 -14.71
C ILE A 59 8.68 15.58 -13.78
N ASP A 60 9.83 14.96 -13.47
CA ASP A 60 9.92 13.83 -12.54
C ASP A 60 9.45 14.18 -11.13
N LYS A 61 9.83 15.37 -10.64
CA LYS A 61 9.40 15.87 -9.34
C LYS A 61 7.91 16.17 -9.34
N ALA A 62 7.41 16.78 -10.40
CA ALA A 62 6.00 17.06 -10.57
C ALA A 62 5.16 15.76 -10.60
N LEU A 63 5.64 14.72 -11.29
CA LEU A 63 5.04 13.39 -11.31
C LEU A 63 5.00 12.76 -9.91
N LYS A 64 6.10 12.83 -9.17
CA LYS A 64 6.16 12.30 -7.79
C LYS A 64 5.16 13.01 -6.88
N LEU A 65 5.09 14.34 -6.93
CA LEU A 65 4.15 15.13 -6.14
C LEU A 65 2.68 14.83 -6.51
N MET A 66 2.40 14.65 -7.80
CA MET A 66 1.08 14.25 -8.28
C MET A 66 0.67 12.88 -7.71
N ASN A 67 1.53 11.87 -7.83
CA ASN A 67 1.25 10.52 -7.33
C ASN A 67 1.05 10.51 -5.80
N GLU A 68 1.83 11.29 -5.06
CA GLU A 68 1.68 11.40 -3.61
C GLU A 68 0.33 12.02 -3.23
N ALA A 69 -0.07 13.07 -3.94
CA ALA A 69 -1.38 13.69 -3.75
C ALA A 69 -2.52 12.72 -4.12
N GLU A 70 -2.41 11.99 -5.24
CA GLU A 70 -3.40 10.97 -5.64
C GLU A 70 -3.51 9.85 -4.60
N ARG A 71 -2.37 9.38 -4.06
CA ARG A 71 -2.32 8.37 -2.99
C ARG A 71 -3.06 8.82 -1.73
N LEU A 72 -2.98 10.12 -1.44
CA LEU A 72 -3.65 10.75 -0.32
C LEU A 72 -5.11 11.16 -0.64
N GLY A 73 -5.58 10.92 -1.86
CA GLY A 73 -6.97 11.14 -2.26
C GLY A 73 -7.25 12.45 -3.01
N SER A 74 -6.22 13.21 -3.41
CA SER A 74 -6.40 14.40 -4.24
C SER A 74 -6.95 14.04 -5.61
N LYS A 75 -8.02 14.73 -6.01
CA LYS A 75 -8.62 14.60 -7.34
C LYS A 75 -8.13 15.68 -8.30
N SER A 76 -7.57 16.78 -7.78
CA SER A 76 -7.11 17.89 -8.61
C SER A 76 -5.65 17.79 -9.06
N ALA A 77 -4.80 17.06 -8.32
CA ALA A 77 -3.36 16.99 -8.60
C ALA A 77 -3.03 16.59 -10.05
N ARG A 78 -3.74 15.60 -10.59
CA ARG A 78 -3.58 15.14 -11.98
C ARG A 78 -3.94 16.22 -12.99
N SER A 79 -5.08 16.88 -12.78
CA SER A 79 -5.54 17.99 -13.65
C SER A 79 -4.56 19.16 -13.61
N THR A 80 -4.05 19.49 -12.42
CA THR A 80 -3.02 20.51 -12.21
C THR A 80 -1.76 20.16 -12.99
N PHE A 81 -1.26 18.92 -12.87
CA PHE A 81 -0.08 18.46 -13.60
C PHE A 81 -0.26 18.60 -15.11
N ILE A 82 -1.33 18.02 -15.67
CA ILE A 82 -1.63 18.03 -17.11
C ILE A 82 -1.71 19.48 -17.63
N SER A 83 -2.41 20.35 -16.90
CA SER A 83 -2.59 21.75 -17.29
C SER A 83 -1.27 22.53 -17.25
N SER A 84 -0.45 22.30 -16.22
CA SER A 84 0.86 22.95 -16.10
C SER A 84 1.83 22.48 -17.19
N VAL A 85 1.86 21.19 -17.54
CA VAL A 85 2.80 20.71 -18.58
C VAL A 85 2.36 21.14 -19.97
N LYS A 86 1.04 21.20 -20.21
CA LYS A 86 0.47 21.69 -21.47
C LYS A 86 0.72 23.20 -21.65
N GLY A 87 0.62 23.98 -20.59
CA GLY A 87 0.86 25.44 -20.63
C GLY A 87 2.33 25.86 -20.68
N LYS A 88 3.28 24.91 -20.65
CA LYS A 88 4.72 25.17 -20.75
C LYS A 88 5.21 25.39 -22.20
N GLY A 89 4.32 25.23 -23.19
CA GLY A 89 4.59 25.44 -24.62
C GLY A 89 4.14 26.80 -25.12
#